data_AF-A0A6H1K9U1-F1
#
_entry.id   AF-A0A6H1K9U1-F1
#
_cell.length_a   1.000
_cell.length_b   1.000
_cell.length_c   1.000
_cell.angle_alpha   90.00
_cell.angle_beta   90.00
_cell.angle_gamma   90.00
#
_symmetry.space_group_name_H-M   'P 1'
#
loop_
_entity.id
_entity.type
_entity.pdbx_description
1 polymer ?
#
loop_
_entity_poly.entity_id
_entity_poly.type
_entity_poly.pdbx_seq_one_letter_code
_entity_poly.pdbx_strand_id
1 'polypeptide(L)'
;MGDTAVIPLTLLPGRTDTTRVGRDRLELLTALITAPAFDPLFRDTLIFIPPHHPVYAWQCAVDGCMRIHRVSHNLCNTHNLEWEQAERTGQTKRAFMDAATPLPPARGVDYGRCLICPNRPAVSPTTRLCQQHQTRWQYGEAADTDQDRFEHWARTQHPLPGYGLCTARCPFLACTSLGLCLQHLNRYNIDNRPGAARSQNSRGPLKDGRPLPVTYGDEEAFHTWCATAEPVTQPGLVNLHCLSRCCGPRSSGVCTPMPSPHSTPSGPPTASGISSDTAGEAASRP
;
A
#
# COMPACT_ATOMS: atom_id res chain seq x y z
N MET A 1 2.93 27.81 16.13
CA MET A 1 2.60 27.05 17.36
C MET A 1 1.27 26.38 17.10
N GLY A 2 1.29 25.13 16.67
CA GLY A 2 0.08 24.39 16.30
C GLY A 2 -0.48 23.68 17.52
N ASP A 3 -1.78 23.86 17.78
CA ASP A 3 -2.52 23.13 18.80
C ASP A 3 -2.33 21.63 18.61
N THR A 4 -1.65 21.01 19.58
CA THR A 4 -1.52 19.56 19.65
C THR A 4 -2.85 19.03 20.15
N ALA A 5 -3.67 18.49 19.24
CA ALA A 5 -4.94 17.89 19.60
C ALA A 5 -4.68 16.63 20.45
N VAL A 6 -4.83 16.76 21.77
CA VAL A 6 -4.76 15.63 22.70
C VAL A 6 -6.00 14.78 22.50
N ILE A 7 -5.81 13.53 22.06
CA ILE A 7 -6.93 12.60 21.86
C ILE A 7 -7.26 11.92 23.19
N PRO A 8 -8.49 12.05 23.70
CA PRO A 8 -8.89 11.33 24.89
C PRO A 8 -8.99 9.85 24.57
N LEU A 9 -8.20 9.03 25.27
CA LEU A 9 -8.35 7.58 25.21
C LEU A 9 -9.76 7.24 25.69
N THR A 10 -10.59 6.72 24.79
CA THR A 10 -11.96 6.31 25.12
C THR A 10 -12.01 4.79 25.21
N LEU A 11 -12.75 4.26 26.20
CA LEU A 11 -12.96 2.81 26.32
C LEU A 11 -13.65 2.28 25.06
N LEU A 12 -13.11 1.19 24.51
CA LEU A 12 -13.69 0.51 23.34
C LEU A 12 -15.14 0.08 23.63
N PRO A 13 -16.07 0.21 22.66
CA PRO A 13 -17.43 -0.30 22.81
C PRO A 13 -17.40 -1.81 23.08
N GLY A 14 -17.92 -2.23 24.25
CA GLY A 14 -17.98 -3.64 24.65
C GLY A 14 -17.13 -4.00 25.87
N ARG A 15 -16.26 -3.11 26.37
CA ARG A 15 -15.59 -3.31 27.67
C ARG A 15 -16.45 -2.72 28.79
N THR A 16 -17.25 -3.56 29.45
CA THR A 16 -18.09 -3.21 30.61
C THR A 16 -17.31 -2.96 31.90
N ASP A 17 -16.02 -2.63 31.80
CA ASP A 17 -15.23 -2.31 32.98
C ASP A 17 -15.40 -0.81 33.31
N THR A 18 -16.62 -0.46 33.74
CA THR A 18 -16.95 0.87 34.29
C THR A 18 -16.48 1.01 35.74
N THR A 19 -15.64 0.09 36.23
CA THR A 19 -15.09 0.16 37.58
C THR A 19 -14.18 1.38 37.69
N ARG A 20 -14.15 1.97 38.88
CA ARG A 20 -13.27 3.10 39.20
C ARG A 20 -11.82 2.83 38.79
N VAL A 21 -11.35 1.59 38.98
CA VAL A 21 -10.01 1.13 38.58
C VAL A 21 -9.78 1.22 37.06
N GLY A 22 -10.78 0.90 36.24
CA GLY A 22 -10.70 1.04 34.77
C GLY A 22 -10.56 2.50 34.34
N ARG A 23 -11.29 3.41 35.00
CA ARG A 23 -11.20 4.86 34.76
C ARG A 23 -9.85 5.43 35.22
N ASP A 24 -9.43 5.10 36.44
CA ASP A 24 -8.16 5.56 37.02
C ASP A 24 -6.95 5.13 36.17
N ARG A 25 -6.98 3.92 35.60
CA ARG A 25 -5.93 3.44 34.67
C ARG A 25 -5.88 4.21 33.36
N LEU A 26 -7.04 4.58 32.81
CA LEU A 26 -7.14 5.33 31.57
C LEU A 26 -6.67 6.79 31.76
N GLU A 27 -7.04 7.38 32.90
CA GLU A 27 -6.56 8.69 33.33
C GLU A 27 -5.04 8.69 33.52
N LEU A 28 -4.50 7.67 34.22
CA LEU A 28 -3.05 7.52 34.41
C LEU A 28 -2.32 7.31 33.08
N LEU A 29 -2.82 6.48 32.18
CA LEU A 29 -2.20 6.28 30.86
C LEU A 29 -2.23 7.56 30.02
N THR A 30 -3.33 8.31 30.06
CA THR A 30 -3.43 9.61 29.39
C THR A 30 -2.45 10.63 29.98
N ALA A 31 -2.32 10.67 31.32
CA ALA A 31 -1.35 11.51 32.00
C ALA A 31 0.10 11.12 31.63
N LEU A 32 0.40 9.84 31.50
CA LEU A 32 1.71 9.37 31.05
C LEU A 32 1.99 9.76 29.59
N ILE A 33 1.03 9.58 28.66
CA ILE A 33 1.21 9.93 27.24
C ILE A 33 1.40 11.45 27.05
N THR A 34 0.71 12.26 27.86
CA THR A 34 0.77 13.73 27.79
C THR A 34 1.99 14.30 28.53
N ALA A 35 2.68 13.52 29.37
CA ALA A 35 3.83 13.98 30.13
C ALA A 35 5.00 14.39 29.21
N PRO A 36 5.79 15.42 29.56
CA PRO A 36 6.92 15.90 28.75
C PRO A 36 7.96 14.83 28.43
N ALA A 37 8.17 13.87 29.32
CA ALA A 37 9.12 12.77 29.17
C ALA A 37 8.65 11.64 28.25
N PHE A 38 7.36 11.61 27.90
CA PHE A 38 6.84 10.64 26.95
C PHE A 38 7.31 11.00 25.54
N ASP A 39 7.89 10.05 24.83
CA ASP A 39 8.47 10.29 23.52
C ASP A 39 7.39 10.89 22.57
N PRO A 40 7.61 12.12 22.07
CA PRO A 40 6.67 12.80 21.19
C PRO A 40 6.28 11.98 19.96
N LEU A 41 7.15 11.06 19.52
CA LEU A 41 6.90 10.17 18.38
C LEU A 41 5.58 9.39 18.54
N PHE A 42 5.21 9.00 19.76
CA PHE A 42 4.05 8.12 20.01
C PHE A 42 2.77 8.85 20.43
N ARG A 43 2.74 10.20 20.39
CA ARG A 43 1.57 10.97 20.88
C ARG A 43 0.45 11.06 19.85
N ASP A 44 0.79 10.97 18.57
CA ASP A 44 -0.17 11.08 17.47
C ASP A 44 -0.82 9.73 17.13
N THR A 45 -2.03 9.77 16.55
CA THR A 45 -2.67 8.55 15.99
C THR A 45 -1.92 8.00 14.78
N LEU A 46 -1.06 8.83 14.19
CA LEU A 46 -0.24 8.51 13.05
C LEU A 46 1.21 8.74 13.45
N ILE A 47 1.94 7.65 13.65
CA ILE A 47 3.32 7.72 14.09
C ILE A 47 4.22 7.57 12.87
N PHE A 48 4.99 8.63 12.57
CA PHE A 48 5.96 8.64 11.48
C PHE A 48 7.37 8.39 12.04
N ILE A 49 7.84 7.16 11.86
CA ILE A 49 9.18 6.73 12.24
C ILE A 49 10.17 7.13 11.13
N PRO A 50 11.19 7.95 11.44
CA PRO A 50 12.23 8.31 10.50
C PRO A 50 12.96 7.08 9.93
N PRO A 51 13.40 7.11 8.66
CA PRO A 51 14.07 5.98 8.00
C PRO A 51 15.26 5.40 8.79
N HIS A 52 16.08 6.29 9.37
CA HIS A 52 17.28 5.97 10.16
C HIS A 52 17.07 6.16 11.67
N HIS A 53 15.85 5.98 12.18
CA HIS A 53 15.59 6.12 13.61
C HIS A 53 16.51 5.19 14.43
N PRO A 54 17.18 5.66 15.50
CA PRO A 54 18.21 4.89 16.20
C PRO A 54 17.75 3.52 16.73
N VAL A 55 16.47 3.41 17.11
CA VAL A 55 15.84 2.17 17.60
C VAL A 55 14.97 1.47 16.55
N TYR A 56 14.07 2.22 15.90
CA TYR A 56 13.08 1.71 14.96
C TYR A 56 13.42 1.95 13.47
N ALA A 57 14.70 2.04 13.12
CA ALA A 57 15.12 2.19 11.72
C ALA A 57 14.44 1.11 10.87
N TRP A 58 13.94 1.52 9.71
CA TRP A 58 13.28 0.60 8.77
C TRP A 58 13.90 0.63 7.38
N GLN A 59 14.77 1.60 7.08
CA GLN A 59 15.35 1.73 5.75
C GLN A 59 16.49 0.73 5.53
N CYS A 60 16.63 0.28 4.28
CA CYS A 60 17.80 -0.46 3.83
C CYS A 60 19.10 0.28 4.15
N ALA A 61 20.12 -0.45 4.60
CA ALA A 61 21.43 0.09 4.94
C ALA A 61 22.28 0.50 3.73
N VAL A 62 21.91 0.12 2.51
CA VAL A 62 22.54 0.65 1.29
C VAL A 62 22.21 2.13 1.18
N ASP A 63 23.23 2.97 1.08
CA ASP A 63 23.08 4.42 1.03
C ASP A 63 22.15 4.85 -0.13
N GLY A 64 21.24 5.78 0.15
CA GLY A 64 20.22 6.23 -0.80
C GLY A 64 19.10 5.21 -1.13
N CYS A 65 19.16 3.97 -0.64
CA CYS A 65 18.11 2.99 -0.92
C CYS A 65 16.84 3.28 -0.13
N MET A 66 15.70 3.51 -0.80
CA MET A 66 14.45 3.93 -0.16
C MET A 66 13.49 2.76 0.16
N ARG A 67 14.03 1.53 0.28
CA ARG A 67 13.22 0.32 0.56
C ARG A 67 13.32 -0.10 2.03
N ILE A 68 12.29 -0.82 2.48
CA ILE A 68 12.26 -1.39 3.83
C ILE A 68 13.28 -2.53 3.96
N HIS A 69 14.10 -2.51 5.00
CA HIS A 69 15.01 -3.60 5.35
C HIS A 69 14.29 -4.81 5.97
N ARG A 70 14.89 -5.99 5.84
CA ARG A 70 14.56 -7.14 6.68
C ARG A 70 15.35 -7.06 7.99
N VAL A 71 14.75 -7.57 9.07
CA VAL A 71 15.33 -7.60 10.42
C VAL A 71 16.70 -8.30 10.45
N SER A 72 16.91 -9.34 9.64
CA SER A 72 18.10 -10.20 9.75
C SER A 72 19.41 -9.59 9.24
N HIS A 73 19.37 -8.67 8.27
CA HIS A 73 20.60 -8.18 7.61
C HIS A 73 20.70 -6.67 7.42
N ASN A 74 19.68 -5.92 7.85
CA ASN A 74 19.51 -4.50 7.56
C ASN A 74 19.49 -4.17 6.06
N LEU A 75 19.24 -5.16 5.21
CA LEU A 75 19.12 -4.99 3.76
C LEU A 75 17.67 -5.23 3.34
N CYS A 76 17.22 -4.52 2.30
CA CYS A 76 15.95 -4.86 1.65
C CYS A 76 16.05 -6.24 1.00
N ASN A 77 14.91 -6.83 0.62
CA ASN A 77 14.91 -8.17 0.02
C ASN A 77 15.84 -8.30 -1.20
N THR A 78 15.84 -7.30 -2.08
CA THR A 78 16.68 -7.30 -3.29
C THR A 78 18.16 -7.24 -2.93
N HIS A 79 18.57 -6.27 -2.11
CA HIS A 79 19.96 -6.15 -1.68
C HIS A 79 20.42 -7.34 -0.84
N ASN A 80 19.52 -8.00 -0.11
CA ASN A 80 19.86 -9.21 0.61
C ASN A 80 20.24 -10.36 -0.33
N LEU A 81 19.47 -10.56 -1.40
CA LEU A 81 19.79 -11.58 -2.42
C LEU A 81 21.07 -11.26 -3.19
N GLU A 82 21.30 -9.98 -3.51
CA GLU A 82 22.54 -9.53 -4.16
C GLU A 82 23.75 -9.71 -3.23
N TRP A 83 23.58 -9.42 -1.93
CA TRP A 83 24.61 -9.66 -0.92
C TRP A 83 24.95 -11.16 -0.80
N GLU A 84 23.96 -12.04 -0.71
CA GLU A 84 24.17 -13.50 -0.65
C GLU A 84 24.92 -14.03 -1.90
N GLN A 85 24.75 -13.39 -3.05
CA GLN A 85 25.53 -13.72 -4.25
C GLN A 85 26.96 -13.18 -4.19
N ALA A 86 27.13 -11.93 -3.76
CA ALA A 86 28.43 -11.27 -3.62
C ALA A 86 29.33 -11.96 -2.57
N GLU A 87 28.74 -12.37 -1.45
CA GLU A 87 29.43 -13.09 -0.37
C GLU A 87 29.99 -14.43 -0.86
N ARG A 88 29.22 -15.18 -1.66
CA ARG A 88 29.67 -16.43 -2.28
C ARG A 88 30.86 -16.25 -3.23
N THR A 89 31.03 -15.05 -3.78
CA THR A 89 32.20 -14.68 -4.59
C THR A 89 33.35 -14.07 -3.79
N GLY A 90 33.27 -14.06 -2.45
CA GLY A 90 34.31 -13.58 -1.56
C GLY A 90 34.33 -12.06 -1.37
N GLN A 91 33.31 -11.33 -1.84
CA GLN A 91 33.22 -9.89 -1.65
C GLN A 91 32.89 -9.54 -0.19
N THR A 92 33.53 -8.51 0.35
CA THR A 92 33.21 -8.03 1.71
C THR A 92 31.91 -7.24 1.73
N LYS A 93 31.19 -7.26 2.87
CA LYS A 93 29.91 -6.55 3.02
C LYS A 93 30.04 -5.04 2.81
N ARG A 94 31.16 -4.45 3.25
CA ARG A 94 31.45 -3.02 3.02
C ARG A 94 31.62 -2.73 1.54
N ALA A 95 32.47 -3.50 0.84
CA ALA A 95 32.65 -3.33 -0.60
C ALA A 95 31.36 -3.56 -1.40
N PHE A 96 30.47 -4.43 -0.94
CA PHE A 96 29.14 -4.58 -1.52
C PHE A 96 28.28 -3.33 -1.29
N MET A 97 28.18 -2.84 -0.05
CA MET A 97 27.37 -1.67 0.28
C MET A 97 27.84 -0.41 -0.45
N ASP A 98 29.15 -0.23 -0.62
CA ASP A 98 29.75 0.89 -1.36
C ASP A 98 29.44 0.83 -2.87
N ALA A 99 29.26 -0.37 -3.43
CA ALA A 99 29.00 -0.59 -4.87
C ALA A 99 27.52 -0.80 -5.22
N ALA A 100 26.67 -1.07 -4.23
CA ALA A 100 25.28 -1.42 -4.44
C ALA A 100 24.48 -0.22 -4.98
N THR A 101 23.69 -0.44 -6.03
CA THR A 101 22.83 0.61 -6.58
C THR A 101 21.62 0.84 -5.66
N PRO A 102 21.34 2.08 -5.25
CA PRO A 102 20.14 2.38 -4.46
C PRO A 102 18.88 2.12 -5.26
N LEU A 103 17.86 1.59 -4.58
CA LEU A 103 16.57 1.30 -5.19
C LEU A 103 15.54 2.36 -4.77
N PRO A 104 14.67 2.82 -5.68
CA PRO A 104 13.58 3.71 -5.33
C PRO A 104 12.56 3.01 -4.42
N PRO A 105 11.64 3.77 -3.80
CA PRO A 105 10.64 3.19 -2.92
C PRO A 105 9.81 2.14 -3.65
N ALA A 106 9.33 1.13 -2.90
CA ALA A 106 8.50 0.07 -3.46
C ALA A 106 7.21 0.64 -4.08
N ARG A 107 6.60 -0.10 -5.01
CA ARG A 107 5.30 0.27 -5.58
C ARG A 107 4.22 0.31 -4.48
N GLY A 108 3.31 1.27 -4.57
CA GLY A 108 2.17 1.38 -3.65
C GLY A 108 2.47 2.12 -2.35
N VAL A 109 3.68 2.67 -2.17
CA VAL A 109 3.92 3.63 -1.09
C VAL A 109 3.29 4.98 -1.43
N ASP A 110 3.02 5.79 -0.40
CA ASP A 110 2.64 7.18 -0.59
C ASP A 110 3.87 7.97 -1.08
N TYR A 111 3.81 8.46 -2.32
CA TYR A 111 4.86 9.31 -2.90
C TYR A 111 4.66 10.79 -2.55
N GLY A 112 3.76 11.06 -1.60
CA GLY A 112 3.37 12.39 -1.17
C GLY A 112 2.43 13.07 -2.16
N ARG A 113 2.44 14.40 -2.15
CA ARG A 113 1.56 15.22 -3.01
C ARG A 113 2.16 15.40 -4.39
N CYS A 114 1.26 15.58 -5.36
CA CYS A 114 1.61 15.98 -6.72
C CYS A 114 2.30 17.35 -6.72
N LEU A 115 3.35 17.52 -7.53
CA LEU A 115 4.07 18.80 -7.68
C LEU A 115 3.16 19.95 -8.14
N ILE A 116 2.16 19.65 -8.97
CA ILE A 116 1.22 20.64 -9.53
C ILE A 116 -0.07 20.71 -8.71
N CYS A 117 -0.52 19.60 -8.11
CA CYS A 117 -1.80 19.51 -7.41
C CYS A 117 -1.58 19.24 -5.90
N PRO A 118 -1.66 20.25 -5.03
CA PRO A 118 -1.41 20.05 -3.60
C PRO A 118 -2.41 19.08 -2.97
N ASN A 119 -3.62 18.97 -3.51
CA ASN A 119 -4.70 18.13 -2.98
C ASN A 119 -4.83 16.78 -3.70
N ARG A 120 -3.81 16.32 -4.41
CA ARG A 120 -3.79 15.00 -5.06
C ARG A 120 -2.52 14.22 -4.72
N PRO A 121 -2.62 12.90 -4.52
CA PRO A 121 -1.45 12.07 -4.30
C PRO A 121 -0.64 11.94 -5.59
N ALA A 122 0.68 11.84 -5.45
CA ALA A 122 1.58 11.45 -6.52
C ALA A 122 1.51 9.93 -6.74
N VAL A 123 1.64 9.49 -8.00
CA VAL A 123 1.61 8.06 -8.39
C VAL A 123 2.97 7.49 -8.73
N SER A 124 3.99 8.34 -8.81
CA SER A 124 5.37 7.97 -9.14
C SER A 124 6.35 8.73 -8.25
N PRO A 125 7.40 8.08 -7.73
CA PRO A 125 8.43 8.75 -6.94
C PRO A 125 9.31 9.68 -7.79
N THR A 126 9.50 9.37 -9.07
CA THR A 126 10.43 10.09 -9.95
C THR A 126 9.87 11.43 -10.41
N THR A 127 8.63 11.42 -10.92
CA THR A 127 7.99 12.63 -11.47
C THR A 127 7.17 13.36 -10.42
N ARG A 128 6.80 12.69 -9.31
CA ARG A 128 5.89 13.21 -8.28
C ARG A 128 4.62 13.85 -8.85
N LEU A 129 4.04 13.27 -9.91
CA LEU A 129 2.81 13.73 -10.53
C LEU A 129 1.60 12.91 -10.06
N CYS A 130 0.41 13.53 -10.02
CA CYS A 130 -0.85 12.80 -9.88
C CYS A 130 -1.14 11.99 -11.15
N GLN A 131 -2.02 10.99 -11.08
CA GLN A 131 -2.33 10.11 -12.21
C GLN A 131 -2.65 10.86 -13.51
N GLN A 132 -3.45 11.94 -13.43
CA GLN A 132 -3.87 12.69 -14.61
C GLN A 132 -2.71 13.48 -15.23
N HIS A 133 -1.88 14.11 -14.41
CA HIS A 133 -0.67 14.79 -14.88
C HIS A 133 0.36 13.80 -15.40
N GLN A 134 0.52 12.65 -14.75
CA GLN A 134 1.39 11.57 -15.21
C GLN A 134 1.00 11.08 -16.60
N THR A 135 -0.31 10.86 -16.84
CA THR A 135 -0.82 10.48 -18.16
C THR A 135 -0.60 11.60 -19.20
N ARG A 136 -0.87 12.87 -18.86
CA ARG A 136 -0.59 13.99 -19.78
C ARG A 136 0.88 14.14 -20.13
N TRP A 137 1.77 13.92 -19.15
CA TRP A 137 3.20 13.91 -19.37
C TRP A 137 3.63 12.76 -20.28
N GLN A 138 3.22 11.53 -19.96
CA GLN A 138 3.59 10.32 -20.69
C GLN A 138 3.11 10.27 -22.14
N TYR A 139 1.93 10.83 -22.41
CA TYR A 139 1.31 10.81 -23.75
C TYR A 139 1.34 12.16 -24.46
N GLY A 140 2.02 13.16 -23.88
CA GLY A 140 2.20 14.47 -24.49
C GLY A 140 3.42 14.52 -25.41
N GLU A 141 3.49 15.54 -26.27
CA GLU A 141 4.61 15.79 -27.20
C GLU A 141 5.95 16.10 -26.48
N ALA A 142 5.91 16.31 -25.17
CA ALA A 142 7.06 16.59 -24.31
C ALA A 142 7.63 15.35 -23.62
N ALA A 143 7.11 14.14 -23.88
CA ALA A 143 7.57 12.88 -23.29
C ALA A 143 8.97 12.47 -23.79
N ASP A 144 9.98 13.24 -23.41
CA ASP A 144 11.38 12.88 -23.51
C ASP A 144 12.00 12.97 -22.11
N THR A 145 13.05 12.20 -21.88
CA THR A 145 13.68 12.00 -20.55
C THR A 145 14.43 13.21 -20.00
N ASP A 146 14.27 14.37 -20.62
CA ASP A 146 14.95 15.61 -20.25
C ASP A 146 14.23 16.33 -19.10
N GLN A 147 14.97 16.54 -18.02
CA GLN A 147 14.50 17.23 -16.82
C GLN A 147 14.08 18.68 -17.10
N ASP A 148 14.77 19.38 -18.00
CA ASP A 148 14.45 20.78 -18.33
C ASP A 148 13.11 20.89 -19.06
N ARG A 149 12.82 19.94 -19.96
CA ARG A 149 11.52 19.82 -20.64
C ARG A 149 10.42 19.46 -19.65
N PHE A 150 10.70 18.56 -18.70
CA PHE A 150 9.76 18.20 -17.64
C PHE A 150 9.38 19.42 -16.79
N GLU A 151 10.36 20.19 -16.33
CA GLU A 151 10.12 21.38 -15.52
C GLU A 151 9.40 22.48 -16.30
N HIS A 152 9.77 22.68 -17.57
CA HIS A 152 9.07 23.61 -18.44
C HIS A 152 7.60 23.19 -18.62
N TRP A 153 7.34 21.92 -18.95
CA TRP A 153 5.99 21.38 -19.07
C TRP A 153 5.20 21.52 -17.77
N ALA A 154 5.80 21.24 -16.60
CA ALA A 154 5.14 21.32 -15.32
C ALA A 154 4.65 22.75 -15.00
N ARG A 155 5.45 23.76 -15.38
CA ARG A 155 5.09 25.19 -15.22
C ARG A 155 3.90 25.61 -16.08
N THR A 156 3.63 24.94 -17.19
CA THR A 156 2.46 25.25 -18.05
C THR A 156 1.19 24.54 -17.61
N GLN A 157 1.24 23.68 -16.59
CA GLN A 157 0.07 22.94 -16.13
C GLN A 157 -0.72 23.70 -15.07
N HIS A 158 -2.03 23.48 -15.07
CA HIS A 158 -2.90 24.00 -14.02
C HIS A 158 -3.17 22.95 -12.92
N PRO A 159 -3.30 23.39 -11.66
CA PRO A 159 -3.72 22.52 -10.55
C PRO A 159 -5.15 22.02 -10.78
N LEU A 160 -5.38 20.77 -10.40
CA LEU A 160 -6.68 20.12 -10.42
C LEU A 160 -7.20 19.97 -8.99
N PRO A 161 -8.51 20.14 -8.74
CA PRO A 161 -9.05 19.98 -7.40
C PRO A 161 -8.88 18.55 -6.89
N GLY A 162 -8.72 18.38 -5.59
CA GLY A 162 -8.53 17.07 -4.97
C GLY A 162 -9.82 16.25 -4.92
N TYR A 163 -9.68 14.97 -4.54
CA TYR A 163 -10.83 14.09 -4.28
C TYR A 163 -11.16 13.96 -2.78
N GLY A 164 -10.48 14.74 -1.94
CA GLY A 164 -10.59 14.63 -0.48
C GLY A 164 -9.69 13.55 0.11
N LEU A 165 -9.95 13.21 1.37
CA LEU A 165 -9.29 12.12 2.09
C LEU A 165 -9.90 10.77 1.72
N CYS A 166 -9.19 9.69 2.05
CA CYS A 166 -9.70 8.34 1.88
C CYS A 166 -10.88 8.05 2.82
N THR A 167 -11.99 7.55 2.27
CA THR A 167 -13.19 7.13 3.01
C THR A 167 -12.94 5.92 3.92
N ALA A 168 -11.95 5.08 3.61
CA ALA A 168 -11.55 3.93 4.43
C ALA A 168 -10.68 4.32 5.65
N ARG A 169 -10.94 5.49 6.24
CA ARG A 169 -10.37 6.00 7.49
C ARG A 169 -8.83 5.92 7.58
N CYS A 170 -8.16 6.32 6.51
CA CYS A 170 -6.70 6.48 6.50
C CYS A 170 -6.31 7.91 6.13
N PRO A 171 -5.11 8.38 6.50
CA PRO A 171 -4.75 9.80 6.38
C PRO A 171 -4.42 10.24 4.95
N PHE A 172 -4.45 9.32 3.99
CA PHE A 172 -3.99 9.60 2.63
C PHE A 172 -5.10 10.21 1.78
N LEU A 173 -4.68 11.02 0.82
CA LEU A 173 -5.55 11.62 -0.17
C LEU A 173 -6.15 10.52 -1.08
N ALA A 174 -7.42 10.68 -1.40
CA ALA A 174 -8.06 9.87 -2.42
C ALA A 174 -7.42 10.12 -3.79
N CYS A 175 -7.19 9.06 -4.55
CA CYS A 175 -6.56 9.11 -5.87
C CYS A 175 -7.58 9.18 -7.02
N THR A 176 -8.85 8.90 -6.73
CA THR A 176 -9.98 8.96 -7.68
C THR A 176 -11.24 9.48 -6.97
N SER A 177 -12.29 9.81 -7.73
CA SER A 177 -13.57 10.25 -7.17
C SER A 177 -14.33 9.17 -6.39
N LEU A 178 -13.85 7.91 -6.41
CA LEU A 178 -14.36 6.87 -5.51
C LEU A 178 -14.05 7.17 -4.03
N GLY A 179 -13.18 8.15 -3.75
CA GLY A 179 -12.83 8.50 -2.37
C GLY A 179 -11.86 7.51 -1.73
N LEU A 180 -11.11 6.72 -2.53
CA LEU A 180 -10.11 5.78 -2.03
C LEU A 180 -8.69 6.23 -2.37
N CYS A 181 -7.76 6.09 -1.42
CA CYS A 181 -6.32 6.21 -1.69
C CYS A 181 -5.84 5.06 -2.60
N LEU A 182 -4.61 5.15 -3.13
CA LEU A 182 -4.12 4.17 -4.11
C LEU A 182 -4.10 2.73 -3.56
N GLN A 183 -3.66 2.54 -2.32
CA GLN A 183 -3.62 1.21 -1.70
C GLN A 183 -5.01 0.65 -1.44
N HIS A 184 -5.93 1.45 -0.87
CA HIS A 184 -7.31 1.01 -0.66
C HIS A 184 -8.04 0.77 -1.98
N LEU A 185 -7.77 1.55 -3.02
CA LEU A 185 -8.30 1.29 -4.35
C LEU A 185 -7.81 -0.05 -4.92
N ASN A 186 -6.51 -0.36 -4.77
CA ASN A 186 -5.97 -1.65 -5.19
C ASN A 186 -6.58 -2.81 -4.41
N ARG A 187 -6.70 -2.69 -3.09
CA ARG A 187 -7.36 -3.70 -2.25
C ARG A 187 -8.83 -3.88 -2.59
N TYR A 188 -9.56 -2.79 -2.79
CA TYR A 188 -10.95 -2.82 -3.23
C TYR A 188 -11.13 -3.60 -4.53
N ASN A 189 -10.18 -3.47 -5.47
CA ASN A 189 -10.17 -4.26 -6.70
C ASN A 189 -9.86 -5.75 -6.44
N ILE A 190 -8.92 -6.05 -5.54
CA ILE A 190 -8.55 -7.43 -5.15
C ILE A 190 -9.73 -8.13 -4.44
N ASP A 191 -10.46 -7.40 -3.60
CA ASP A 191 -11.62 -7.90 -2.85
C ASP A 191 -12.91 -7.97 -3.71
N ASN A 192 -12.77 -7.93 -5.05
CA ASN A 192 -13.87 -8.01 -6.02
C ASN A 192 -14.91 -6.88 -5.93
N ARG A 193 -14.51 -5.70 -5.44
CA ARG A 193 -15.31 -4.47 -5.40
C ARG A 193 -16.66 -4.62 -4.65
N PRO A 194 -16.65 -4.84 -3.33
CA PRO A 194 -17.88 -4.87 -2.52
C PRO A 194 -18.73 -3.62 -2.74
N GLY A 195 -20.04 -3.79 -2.95
CA GLY A 195 -20.94 -2.68 -3.28
C GLY A 195 -20.87 -2.15 -4.71
N ALA A 196 -19.98 -2.70 -5.55
CA ALA A 196 -19.80 -2.35 -6.95
C ALA A 196 -19.68 -0.83 -7.22
N ALA A 197 -19.12 -0.09 -6.25
CA ALA A 197 -18.91 1.34 -6.31
C ALA A 197 -17.93 1.70 -7.44
N ARG A 198 -18.36 2.59 -8.34
CA ARG A 198 -17.60 2.98 -9.53
C ARG A 198 -17.79 4.47 -9.77
N SER A 199 -16.72 5.16 -10.13
CA SER A 199 -16.84 6.47 -10.73
C SER A 199 -16.90 6.36 -12.25
N GLN A 200 -17.81 7.11 -12.87
CA GLN A 200 -17.74 7.31 -14.32
C GLN A 200 -16.40 7.96 -14.64
N ASN A 201 -15.60 7.34 -15.52
CA ASN A 201 -14.25 7.77 -15.86
C ASN A 201 -13.30 7.98 -14.67
N SER A 202 -12.97 6.89 -13.95
CA SER A 202 -11.89 6.87 -12.94
C SER A 202 -10.52 7.40 -13.42
N ARG A 203 -10.33 7.56 -14.74
CA ARG A 203 -9.13 8.08 -15.41
C ARG A 203 -9.36 9.36 -16.21
N GLY A 204 -10.61 9.86 -16.30
CA GLY A 204 -10.95 11.00 -17.15
C GLY A 204 -10.82 12.35 -16.43
N PRO A 205 -10.79 13.46 -17.18
CA PRO A 205 -10.79 14.79 -16.59
C PRO A 205 -12.03 14.95 -15.72
N LEU A 206 -11.84 15.58 -14.55
CA LEU A 206 -12.97 16.16 -13.82
C LEU A 206 -13.69 17.05 -14.81
N LYS A 207 -14.95 16.72 -15.11
CA LYS A 207 -15.79 17.65 -15.83
C LYS A 207 -15.96 18.85 -14.90
N ASP A 208 -15.41 19.99 -15.31
CA ASP A 208 -15.53 21.28 -14.61
C ASP A 208 -15.00 21.32 -13.18
N GLY A 209 -13.97 20.53 -12.86
CA GLY A 209 -13.35 20.53 -11.52
C GLY A 209 -14.23 19.92 -10.43
N ARG A 210 -15.33 19.24 -10.79
CA ARG A 210 -16.17 18.52 -9.83
C ARG A 210 -15.80 17.03 -9.77
N PRO A 211 -15.80 16.41 -8.58
CA PRO A 211 -15.70 14.96 -8.46
C PRO A 211 -16.77 14.30 -9.34
N LEU A 212 -16.35 13.34 -10.16
CA LEU A 212 -17.29 12.61 -11.02
C LEU A 212 -18.24 11.80 -10.13
N PRO A 213 -19.54 11.76 -10.45
CA PRO A 213 -20.52 11.04 -9.65
C PRO A 213 -20.11 9.57 -9.52
N VAL A 214 -20.26 9.05 -8.31
CA VAL A 214 -20.04 7.64 -7.98
C VAL A 214 -21.38 6.94 -8.05
N THR A 215 -21.42 5.83 -8.77
CA THR A 215 -22.56 4.92 -8.82
C THR A 215 -22.27 3.71 -7.95
N TYR A 216 -23.26 3.27 -7.19
CA TYR A 216 -23.19 2.10 -6.32
C TYR A 216 -24.14 1.02 -6.83
N GLY A 217 -23.72 -0.24 -6.76
CA GLY A 217 -24.65 -1.37 -6.83
C GLY A 217 -25.29 -1.64 -5.47
N ASP A 218 -24.50 -1.51 -4.41
CA ASP A 218 -24.92 -1.54 -3.02
C ASP A 218 -24.02 -0.59 -2.22
N GLU A 219 -24.57 0.56 -1.83
CA GLU A 219 -23.81 1.61 -1.13
C GLU A 219 -23.43 1.19 0.29
N GLU A 220 -24.28 0.42 0.98
CA GLU A 220 -24.03 -0.04 2.34
C GLU A 220 -22.87 -1.05 2.38
N ALA A 221 -22.81 -1.96 1.42
CA ALA A 221 -21.69 -2.90 1.30
C ALA A 221 -20.36 -2.17 1.05
N PHE A 222 -20.36 -1.09 0.26
CA PHE A 222 -19.17 -0.27 0.04
C PHE A 222 -18.71 0.44 1.32
N HIS A 223 -19.62 1.10 2.05
CA HIS A 223 -19.29 1.80 3.30
C HIS A 223 -18.87 0.83 4.41
N THR A 224 -19.51 -0.34 4.48
CA THR A 224 -19.13 -1.42 5.40
C THR A 224 -17.72 -1.93 5.10
N TRP A 225 -17.40 -2.13 3.82
CA TRP A 225 -16.04 -2.47 3.41
C TRP A 225 -15.04 -1.36 3.79
N CYS A 226 -15.35 -0.09 3.52
CA CYS A 226 -14.48 1.03 3.91
C CYS A 226 -14.24 1.09 5.43
N ALA A 227 -15.25 0.79 6.24
CA ALA A 227 -15.16 0.81 7.70
C ALA A 227 -14.37 -0.39 8.27
N THR A 228 -14.25 -1.48 7.51
CA THR A 228 -13.63 -2.74 7.96
C THR A 228 -12.31 -3.05 7.25
N ALA A 229 -12.00 -2.36 6.15
CA ALA A 229 -10.76 -2.53 5.42
C ALA A 229 -9.55 -2.28 6.33
N GLU A 230 -8.55 -3.14 6.22
CA GLU A 230 -7.30 -2.97 6.97
C GLU A 230 -6.67 -1.60 6.67
N PRO A 231 -5.99 -1.00 7.65
CA PRO A 231 -5.13 0.15 7.41
C PRO A 231 -4.16 -0.10 6.27
N VAL A 232 -3.92 0.96 5.52
CA VAL A 232 -2.75 1.06 4.65
C VAL A 232 -1.47 0.98 5.46
N THR A 233 -0.51 0.24 4.93
CA THR A 233 0.83 0.12 5.50
C THR A 233 1.78 0.98 4.67
N GLN A 234 2.51 1.87 5.34
CA GLN A 234 3.62 2.60 4.72
C GLN A 234 4.91 2.28 5.46
N PRO A 235 6.06 2.27 4.76
CA PRO A 235 7.36 2.32 5.42
C PRO A 235 7.38 3.44 6.45
N GLY A 236 7.71 3.11 7.70
CA GLY A 236 7.80 4.09 8.78
C GLY A 236 6.48 4.69 9.27
N LEU A 237 5.31 4.21 8.83
CA LEU A 237 4.03 4.67 9.39
C LEU A 237 3.38 3.59 10.24
N VAL A 238 3.09 3.94 11.49
CA VAL A 238 2.16 3.18 12.32
C VAL A 238 0.83 3.94 12.38
N ASN A 239 -0.22 3.34 11.82
CA ASN A 239 -1.55 3.91 11.83
C ASN A 239 -2.38 3.31 12.98
N LEU A 240 -2.66 4.13 13.99
CA LEU A 240 -3.41 3.72 15.17
C LEU A 240 -4.94 3.89 15.01
N HIS A 241 -5.44 4.46 13.91
CA HIS A 241 -6.88 4.71 13.71
C HIS A 241 -7.74 3.43 13.70
N CYS A 242 -7.15 2.28 13.39
CA CYS A 242 -7.87 1.01 13.31
C CYS A 242 -7.45 -0.01 14.39
N LEU A 243 -6.67 0.40 15.40
CA LEU A 243 -6.30 -0.49 16.50
C LEU A 243 -7.50 -0.99 17.32
N SER A 244 -8.66 -0.32 17.22
CA SER A 244 -9.91 -0.79 17.81
C SER A 244 -10.40 -2.14 17.28
N ARG A 245 -9.89 -2.64 16.14
CA ARG A 245 -10.32 -3.91 15.53
C ARG A 245 -9.20 -4.92 15.28
N CYS A 246 -7.93 -4.53 15.33
CA CYS A 246 -6.80 -5.47 15.15
C CYS A 246 -6.70 -6.55 16.24
N CYS A 247 -7.40 -6.39 17.37
CA CYS A 247 -7.40 -7.36 18.48
C CYS A 247 -8.64 -8.27 18.53
N GLY A 248 -9.45 -8.33 17.46
CA GLY A 248 -10.47 -9.39 17.31
C GLY A 248 -9.84 -10.72 16.87
N PRO A 249 -10.43 -11.89 17.21
CA PRO A 249 -9.90 -13.16 16.74
C PRO A 249 -9.86 -13.14 15.21
N ARG A 250 -8.66 -13.33 14.64
CA ARG A 250 -8.52 -13.67 13.23
C ARG A 250 -9.43 -14.86 12.97
N SER A 251 -10.47 -14.68 12.16
CA SER A 251 -11.18 -15.81 11.57
C SER A 251 -10.12 -16.70 10.93
N SER A 252 -10.02 -17.91 11.44
CA SER A 252 -9.07 -18.95 11.06
C SER A 252 -9.23 -19.29 9.58
N GLY A 253 -8.60 -18.48 8.73
CA GLY A 253 -8.21 -18.92 7.39
C GLY A 253 -7.10 -19.93 7.58
N VAL A 254 -7.46 -21.21 7.55
CA VAL A 254 -6.52 -22.32 7.50
C VAL A 254 -5.54 -22.03 6.37
N CYS A 255 -4.28 -21.76 6.72
CA CYS A 255 -3.18 -21.82 5.78
C CYS A 255 -3.04 -23.27 5.34
N THR A 256 -3.72 -23.66 4.27
CA THR A 256 -3.38 -24.90 3.56
C THR A 256 -2.00 -24.69 2.95
N PRO A 257 -0.97 -25.47 3.32
CA PRO A 257 0.33 -25.36 2.69
C PRO A 257 0.20 -25.70 1.21
N MET A 258 0.73 -24.83 0.34
CA MET A 258 0.92 -25.18 -1.07
C MET A 258 1.85 -26.39 -1.16
N PRO A 259 1.50 -27.43 -1.94
CA PRO A 259 2.41 -28.55 -2.16
C PRO A 259 3.63 -28.07 -2.96
N SER A 260 4.82 -28.36 -2.42
CA SER A 260 6.10 -28.08 -3.08
C SER A 260 6.22 -28.82 -4.42
N PRO A 261 6.73 -28.19 -5.48
CA PRO A 261 6.90 -28.81 -6.79
C PRO A 261 8.24 -29.55 -6.85
N HIS A 262 8.40 -30.66 -6.11
CA HIS A 262 9.47 -31.62 -6.38
C HIS A 262 9.05 -33.01 -5.87
N SER A 263 8.46 -33.80 -6.77
CA SER A 263 8.44 -35.27 -6.68
C SER A 263 8.25 -35.81 -8.09
N THR A 264 9.37 -36.13 -8.74
CA THR A 264 9.42 -36.98 -9.92
C THR A 264 9.06 -38.41 -9.52
N PRO A 265 8.08 -39.08 -10.16
CA PRO A 265 7.96 -40.52 -10.09
C PRO A 265 8.78 -41.16 -11.22
N SER A 266 9.80 -41.91 -10.83
CA SER A 266 10.51 -42.88 -11.67
C SER A 266 9.69 -44.18 -11.76
N GLY A 267 9.48 -44.71 -12.97
CA GLY A 267 9.03 -46.10 -13.16
C GLY A 267 8.09 -46.31 -14.36
N PRO A 268 8.39 -47.23 -15.31
CA PRO A 268 7.72 -47.30 -16.60
C PRO A 268 6.49 -48.22 -16.59
N PRO A 269 5.48 -47.97 -17.45
CA PRO A 269 4.47 -48.97 -17.75
C PRO A 269 4.91 -49.85 -18.93
N THR A 270 4.95 -51.14 -18.66
CA THR A 270 5.00 -52.25 -19.62
C THR A 270 3.79 -52.24 -20.57
N ALA A 271 4.05 -52.58 -21.82
CA ALA A 271 3.10 -52.80 -22.90
C ALA A 271 2.20 -54.03 -22.69
N SER A 272 0.97 -54.00 -23.22
CA SER A 272 0.33 -55.11 -23.97
C SER A 272 -1.09 -54.77 -24.47
N GLY A 273 -1.37 -55.17 -25.72
CA GLY A 273 -2.71 -55.47 -26.29
C GLY A 273 -3.46 -54.29 -26.92
N ILE A 274 -3.40 -53.99 -28.22
CA ILE A 274 -3.86 -54.71 -29.45
C ILE A 274 -5.40 -54.70 -29.66
N SER A 275 -5.76 -54.36 -30.90
CA SER A 275 -7.04 -54.44 -31.64
C SER A 275 -7.92 -53.18 -31.62
N SER A 276 -7.92 -52.36 -32.67
CA SER A 276 -8.58 -52.55 -33.99
C SER A 276 -10.10 -52.49 -33.87
N ASP A 277 -10.74 -51.42 -34.38
CA ASP A 277 -11.55 -51.55 -35.59
C ASP A 277 -12.21 -50.23 -36.06
N THR A 278 -12.02 -50.01 -37.36
CA THR A 278 -12.91 -49.40 -38.36
C THR A 278 -13.46 -47.98 -38.22
N ALA A 279 -12.98 -47.17 -39.18
CA ALA A 279 -13.68 -46.05 -39.80
C ALA A 279 -14.97 -46.47 -40.51
N GLY A 280 -15.86 -45.51 -40.75
CA GLY A 280 -16.84 -45.61 -41.84
C GLY A 280 -18.05 -44.70 -41.70
N GLU A 281 -18.16 -43.76 -42.65
CA GLU A 281 -19.39 -43.11 -43.16
C GLU A 281 -20.27 -42.27 -42.20
N ALA A 282 -21.01 -41.25 -42.61
CA ALA A 282 -21.08 -40.28 -43.71
C ALA A 282 -22.46 -39.60 -43.57
N ALA A 283 -22.61 -38.45 -44.23
CA ALA A 283 -23.87 -37.92 -44.77
C ALA A 283 -24.89 -37.25 -43.81
N SER A 284 -24.89 -35.92 -43.92
CA SER A 284 -26.00 -35.13 -44.48
C SER A 284 -27.36 -35.03 -43.77
N ARG A 285 -27.61 -33.79 -43.28
CA ARG A 285 -28.82 -32.93 -43.49
C ARG A 285 -30.14 -33.35 -42.80
N PRO A 286 -31.13 -32.42 -42.71
CA PRO A 286 -31.19 -31.03 -43.19
C PRO A 286 -30.84 -29.95 -42.16
#